data_AF-A0A455TZY3-F1
#
_entry.id   AF-A0A455TZY3-F1
#
_cell.length_a   1.000
_cell.length_b   1.000
_cell.length_c   1.000
_cell.angle_alpha   90.00
_cell.angle_beta   90.00
_cell.angle_gamma   90.00
#
_symmetry.space_group_name_H-M   'P 1'
#
loop_
_entity.id
_entity.type
_entity.pdbx_description
1 polymer ?
#
loop_
_entity_poly.entity_id
_entity_poly.type
_entity_poly.pdbx_seq_one_letter_code
_entity_poly.pdbx_strand_id
1 'polypeptide(L)'
;MFVVETRARTLAIGTDGNELNTVAVERERLRFPHWQERRPMHKTRQGVSWLTHWLERRCGVPVPVRGVLVLPGWKIDNSEAAPDILVVSGDTLAQQITELTSGPLNDAIHDKVINVLLERAKLMELKHLRQPSV
;
A
#
# COMPACT_ATOMS: atom_id res chain seq x y z
N MET A 1 -9.82 -2.75 -5.87
CA MET A 1 -8.51 -3.43 -5.81
C MET A 1 -7.54 -2.60 -4.99
N PHE A 2 -6.58 -3.22 -4.31
CA PHE A 2 -5.60 -2.50 -3.49
C PHE A 2 -4.16 -2.87 -3.83
N VAL A 3 -3.26 -1.90 -3.69
CA VAL A 3 -1.82 -2.10 -3.56
C VAL A 3 -1.48 -1.82 -2.12
N VAL A 4 -1.10 -2.86 -1.37
CA VAL A 4 -0.73 -2.75 0.04
C VAL A 4 0.78 -2.86 0.17
N GLU A 5 1.40 -1.85 0.74
CA GLU A 5 2.81 -1.79 1.06
C GLU A 5 2.97 -1.73 2.58
N THR A 6 3.69 -2.67 3.18
CA THR A 6 3.95 -2.67 4.62
C THR A 6 5.40 -2.28 4.89
N ARG A 7 5.61 -1.27 5.73
CA ARG A 7 6.94 -0.76 6.09
C ARG A 7 7.07 -0.65 7.61
N ALA A 8 7.71 -1.63 8.22
CA ALA A 8 8.08 -1.57 9.63
C ALA A 8 9.24 -0.58 9.86
N ARG A 9 9.17 0.18 10.96
CA ARG A 9 10.24 1.07 11.43
C ARG A 9 10.38 0.91 12.93
N THR A 10 11.62 0.89 13.41
CA THR A 10 11.92 0.88 14.84
C THR A 10 11.44 2.19 15.47
N LEU A 11 10.75 2.08 16.61
CA LEU A 11 10.34 3.24 17.40
C LEU A 11 11.57 3.86 18.07
N ALA A 12 11.62 5.19 18.07
CA ALA A 12 12.61 5.91 18.86
C ALA A 12 12.09 6.13 20.28
N ILE A 13 13.00 6.19 21.25
CA ILE A 13 12.69 6.55 22.64
C ILE A 13 13.12 7.99 22.86
N GLY A 14 12.23 8.81 23.41
CA GLY A 14 12.48 10.20 23.77
C GLY A 14 13.38 10.32 25.00
N THR A 15 13.85 11.54 25.27
CA THR A 15 14.67 11.86 26.45
C THR A 15 13.93 11.67 27.77
N ASP A 16 12.59 11.64 27.72
CA ASP A 16 11.67 11.37 28.82
C ASP A 16 11.37 9.87 29.00
N GLY A 17 11.97 8.99 28.19
CA GLY A 17 11.76 7.55 28.23
C GLY A 17 10.50 7.07 27.50
N ASN A 18 9.72 7.97 26.90
CA ASN A 18 8.50 7.62 26.18
C ASN A 18 8.79 7.26 24.72
N GLU A 19 7.97 6.39 24.14
CA GLU A 19 8.05 6.08 22.71
C GLU A 19 7.61 7.26 21.85
N LEU A 20 8.48 7.66 20.92
CA LEU A 20 8.17 8.62 19.87
C LEU A 20 7.57 7.86 18.68
N ASN A 21 6.27 7.58 18.78
CA ASN A 21 5.56 6.70 17.86
C ASN A 21 4.58 7.43 16.92
N THR A 22 4.68 8.75 16.77
CA THR A 22 3.83 9.51 15.84
C THR A 22 4.59 9.85 14.56
N VAL A 23 3.94 9.62 13.41
CA VAL A 23 4.43 10.01 12.09
C VAL A 23 3.41 10.92 11.42
N ALA A 24 3.87 12.09 10.97
CA ALA A 24 3.06 13.00 10.18
C ALA A 24 3.13 12.63 8.70
N VAL A 25 1.97 12.56 8.07
CA VAL A 25 1.82 12.26 6.64
C VAL A 25 1.58 13.56 5.92
N GLU A 26 2.58 13.98 5.16
CA GLU A 26 2.48 15.12 4.26
C GLU A 26 2.23 14.62 2.83
N ARG A 27 1.87 15.53 1.91
CA ARG A 27 1.56 15.20 0.50
C ARG A 27 2.57 14.26 -0.17
N GLU A 28 3.86 14.45 0.06
CA GLU A 28 4.93 13.70 -0.63
C GLU A 28 5.92 12.99 0.29
N ARG A 29 5.75 13.07 1.61
CA ARG A 29 6.67 12.47 2.57
C ARG A 29 6.00 12.05 3.86
N LEU A 30 6.64 11.10 4.53
CA LEU A 30 6.43 10.77 5.92
C LEU A 30 7.45 11.52 6.75
N ARG A 31 7.01 12.22 7.80
CA ARG A 31 7.86 12.91 8.75
C ARG A 31 7.80 12.18 10.08
N PHE A 32 8.86 11.42 10.34
CA PHE A 32 9.11 10.76 11.61
C PHE A 32 9.73 11.75 12.61
N PRO A 33 9.86 11.39 13.90
CA PRO A 33 10.41 12.29 14.91
C PRO A 33 11.81 12.81 14.58
N HIS A 34 12.69 11.97 14.01
CA HIS A 34 14.09 12.32 13.76
C HIS A 34 14.52 12.27 12.29
N TRP A 35 13.62 11.84 11.39
CA TRP A 35 13.95 11.72 9.97
C TRP A 35 12.68 11.84 9.11
N GLN A 36 12.89 11.92 7.80
CA GLN A 36 11.78 11.92 6.84
C GLN A 36 12.06 10.96 5.69
N GLU A 37 11.01 10.43 5.10
CA GLU A 37 11.10 9.51 3.96
C GLU A 37 10.06 9.81 2.89
N ARG A 38 10.47 9.73 1.63
CA ARG A 38 9.58 9.87 0.46
C ARG A 38 9.36 8.55 -0.27
N ARG A 39 10.36 7.66 -0.19
CA ARG A 39 10.44 6.44 -0.98
C ARG A 39 9.24 5.50 -0.78
N PRO A 40 8.73 5.24 0.44
CA PRO A 40 7.56 4.39 0.63
C PRO A 40 6.34 4.91 -0.14
N MET A 41 6.03 6.20 -0.01
CA MET A 41 4.90 6.81 -0.74
C MET A 41 5.08 6.71 -2.25
N HIS A 42 6.26 7.06 -2.77
CA HIS A 42 6.53 6.92 -4.21
C HIS A 42 6.38 5.48 -4.70
N LYS A 43 6.85 4.48 -3.93
CA LYS A 43 6.70 3.08 -4.29
C LYS A 43 5.24 2.63 -4.32
N THR A 44 4.44 3.07 -3.35
CA THR A 44 3.00 2.80 -3.35
C THR A 44 2.32 3.44 -4.56
N ARG A 45 2.60 4.72 -4.89
CA ARG A 45 2.06 5.38 -6.09
C ARG A 45 2.44 4.66 -7.38
N GLN A 46 3.71 4.25 -7.48
CA GLN A 46 4.20 3.48 -8.62
C GLN A 46 3.46 2.15 -8.73
N GLY A 47 3.25 1.44 -7.62
CA GLY A 47 2.49 0.20 -7.60
C GLY A 47 1.04 0.40 -8.06
N VAL A 48 0.37 1.46 -7.57
CA VAL A 48 -1.01 1.81 -7.99
C VAL A 48 -1.07 2.09 -9.48
N SER A 49 -0.20 2.97 -9.99
CA SER A 49 -0.13 3.30 -11.41
C SER A 49 0.14 2.05 -12.24
N TRP A 50 1.14 1.25 -11.86
CA TRP A 50 1.48 0.03 -12.57
C TRP A 50 0.30 -0.95 -12.63
N LEU A 51 -0.35 -1.23 -11.48
CA LEU A 51 -1.44 -2.19 -11.41
C LEU A 51 -2.67 -1.71 -12.17
N THR A 52 -2.98 -0.41 -12.09
CA THR A 52 -4.09 0.21 -12.85
C THR A 52 -3.93 -0.03 -14.34
N HIS A 53 -2.80 0.38 -14.91
CA HIS A 53 -2.55 0.22 -16.34
C HIS A 53 -2.45 -1.25 -16.75
N TRP A 54 -1.93 -2.12 -15.88
CA TRP A 54 -1.82 -3.54 -16.19
C TRP A 54 -3.18 -4.24 -16.20
N LEU A 55 -4.04 -3.97 -15.21
CA LEU A 55 -5.40 -4.50 -15.16
C LEU A 55 -6.24 -3.94 -16.29
N GLU A 56 -6.16 -2.64 -16.60
CA GLU A 56 -6.90 -2.05 -17.72
C GLU A 56 -6.59 -2.75 -19.05
N ARG A 57 -5.31 -2.98 -19.35
CA ARG A 57 -4.90 -3.72 -20.56
C ARG A 57 -5.38 -5.16 -20.59
N ARG A 58 -5.52 -5.83 -19.44
CA ARG A 58 -5.92 -7.25 -19.35
C ARG A 58 -7.44 -7.43 -19.28
N CYS A 59 -8.12 -6.51 -18.61
CA CYS A 59 -9.57 -6.52 -18.41
C CYS A 59 -10.31 -5.82 -19.56
N GLY A 60 -9.65 -4.92 -20.29
CA GLY A 60 -10.24 -4.12 -21.36
C GLY A 60 -11.10 -2.95 -20.85
N VAL A 61 -11.10 -2.71 -19.55
CA VAL A 61 -11.83 -1.63 -18.88
C VAL A 61 -11.01 -1.10 -17.70
N PRO A 62 -11.19 0.17 -17.30
CA PRO A 62 -10.55 0.70 -16.10
C PRO A 62 -10.94 -0.08 -14.84
N VAL A 63 -9.96 -0.44 -14.01
CA VAL A 63 -10.18 -1.08 -12.71
C VAL A 63 -9.70 -0.14 -11.61
N PRO A 64 -10.57 0.23 -10.64
CA PRO A 64 -10.18 1.09 -9.52
C PRO A 64 -9.15 0.41 -8.60
N VAL A 65 -7.97 1.02 -8.50
CA VAL A 65 -6.88 0.59 -7.62
C VAL A 65 -6.59 1.69 -6.60
N ARG A 66 -6.54 1.33 -5.31
CA ARG A 66 -6.14 2.23 -4.23
C ARG A 66 -4.82 1.81 -3.60
N GLY A 67 -4.00 2.80 -3.25
CA GLY A 67 -2.74 2.59 -2.54
C GLY A 67 -2.95 2.62 -1.04
N VAL A 68 -2.40 1.64 -0.33
CA VAL A 68 -2.37 1.56 1.13
C VAL A 68 -0.92 1.38 1.57
N LEU A 69 -0.45 2.27 2.44
CA LEU A 69 0.86 2.18 3.09
C LEU A 69 0.67 1.96 4.58
N VAL A 70 1.14 0.82 5.07
CA VAL A 70 0.98 0.38 6.44
C VAL A 70 2.28 0.60 7.21
N LEU A 71 2.19 1.29 8.34
CA LEU A 71 3.30 1.53 9.28
C LEU A 71 2.94 0.89 10.64
N PRO A 72 3.26 -0.41 10.84
CA PRO A 72 2.93 -1.10 12.08
C PRO A 72 3.59 -0.45 13.30
N GLY A 73 2.82 -0.25 14.37
CA GLY A 73 3.29 0.34 15.63
C GLY A 73 3.38 1.87 15.65
N TRP A 74 3.00 2.54 14.56
CA TRP A 74 3.03 4.01 14.47
C TRP A 74 1.63 4.61 14.53
N LYS A 75 1.45 5.66 15.32
CA LYS A 75 0.30 6.56 15.26
C LYS A 75 0.44 7.47 14.04
N ILE A 76 -0.60 7.49 13.21
CA ILE A 76 -0.57 8.24 11.94
C ILE A 76 -1.32 9.56 12.11
N ASP A 77 -0.62 10.66 11.89
CA ASP A 77 -1.25 11.97 11.72
C ASP A 77 -1.43 12.24 10.22
N ASN A 78 -2.69 12.20 9.77
CA ASN A 78 -3.08 12.40 8.37
C ASN A 78 -3.60 13.82 8.08
N SER A 79 -3.39 14.79 8.97
CA SER A 79 -3.89 16.16 8.83
C SER A 79 -3.49 16.86 7.51
N GLU A 80 -2.29 16.56 7.00
CA GLU A 80 -1.74 17.10 5.74
C GLU A 80 -1.65 16.06 4.62
N ALA A 81 -2.30 14.90 4.79
CA ALA A 81 -2.19 13.79 3.86
C ALA A 81 -2.89 14.10 2.54
N ALA A 82 -2.27 13.65 1.44
CA ALA A 82 -2.94 13.63 0.15
C ALA A 82 -3.93 12.44 0.07
N PRO A 83 -5.07 12.59 -0.62
CA PRO A 83 -6.10 11.54 -0.66
C PRO A 83 -5.76 10.38 -1.61
N ASP A 84 -4.62 10.43 -2.30
CA ASP A 84 -4.24 9.48 -3.34
C ASP A 84 -3.63 8.18 -2.80
N ILE A 85 -3.09 8.20 -1.58
CA ILE A 85 -2.66 7.02 -0.83
C ILE A 85 -3.22 7.11 0.58
N LEU A 86 -3.75 5.99 1.07
CA LEU A 86 -4.07 5.81 2.46
C LEU A 86 -2.83 5.40 3.25
N VAL A 87 -2.46 6.15 4.29
CA VAL A 87 -1.41 5.76 5.24
C VAL A 87 -2.06 5.38 6.57
N VAL A 88 -1.73 4.18 7.07
CA VAL A 88 -2.41 3.59 8.25
C VAL A 88 -1.44 2.92 9.19
N SER A 89 -1.86 2.82 10.45
CA SER A 89 -1.23 1.94 11.41
C SER A 89 -1.66 0.49 11.15
N GLY A 90 -0.87 -0.46 11.65
CA GLY A 90 -1.16 -1.89 11.53
C GLY A 90 -2.45 -2.30 12.27
N ASP A 91 -2.73 -1.69 13.42
CA ASP A 91 -3.91 -2.00 14.26
C ASP A 91 -5.23 -1.49 13.65
N THR A 92 -5.18 -0.41 12.87
CA THR A 92 -6.37 0.19 12.21
C THR A 92 -6.57 -0.28 10.76
N LEU A 93 -5.64 -1.08 10.22
CA LEU A 93 -5.65 -1.52 8.83
C LEU A 93 -6.96 -2.22 8.42
N ALA A 94 -7.39 -3.20 9.20
CA ALA A 94 -8.55 -4.04 8.86
C ALA A 94 -9.84 -3.22 8.78
N GLN A 95 -10.04 -2.33 9.75
CA GLN A 95 -11.17 -1.41 9.77
C GLN A 95 -11.13 -0.48 8.56
N GLN A 96 -10.01 0.23 8.34
CA GLN A 96 -9.93 1.23 7.29
C GLN A 96 -10.04 0.63 5.89
N ILE A 97 -9.42 -0.53 5.61
CA ILE A 97 -9.56 -1.19 4.31
C ILE A 97 -11.01 -1.60 4.03
N THR A 98 -11.76 -2.01 5.05
CA THR A 98 -13.16 -2.40 4.90
C THR A 98 -14.05 -1.19 4.58
N GLU A 99 -13.79 -0.06 5.24
CA GLU A 99 -14.48 1.21 4.99
C GLU A 99 -14.10 1.81 3.62
N LEU A 100 -12.90 1.52 3.14
CA LEU A 100 -12.42 1.96 1.83
C LEU A 100 -12.99 1.11 0.71
N THR A 101 -14.20 1.45 0.26
CA THR A 101 -14.71 0.90 -1.02
C THR A 101 -13.78 1.30 -2.16
N SER A 102 -13.20 0.32 -2.86
CA SER A 102 -12.37 0.56 -4.04
C SER A 102 -13.26 0.81 -5.27
N GLY A 103 -14.19 1.77 -5.21
CA GLY A 103 -15.20 1.99 -6.25
C GLY A 103 -16.08 0.75 -6.54
N PRO A 104 -17.16 0.91 -7.33
CA PRO A 104 -17.96 -0.23 -7.76
C PRO A 104 -17.17 -1.07 -8.79
N LEU A 105 -17.10 -2.38 -8.55
CA LEU A 105 -16.63 -3.37 -9.51
C LEU A 105 -17.81 -4.30 -9.78
N ASN A 106 -18.22 -4.46 -11.03
CA ASN A 106 -19.25 -5.46 -11.34
C ASN A 106 -18.65 -6.87 -11.25
N ASP A 107 -19.52 -7.88 -11.05
CA ASP A 107 -19.09 -9.25 -10.82
C ASP A 107 -18.25 -9.82 -11.98
N ALA A 108 -18.62 -9.51 -13.23
CA ALA A 108 -17.89 -9.97 -14.40
C ALA A 108 -16.45 -9.44 -14.45
N ILE A 109 -16.23 -8.17 -14.08
CA ILE A 109 -14.90 -7.58 -14.01
C ILE A 109 -14.16 -8.10 -12.78
N HIS A 110 -14.85 -8.30 -11.66
CA HIS A 110 -14.28 -8.89 -10.46
C HIS A 110 -13.66 -10.27 -10.75
N ASP A 111 -14.42 -11.17 -11.37
CA ASP A 111 -13.95 -12.51 -11.72
C ASP A 111 -12.81 -12.48 -12.73
N LYS A 112 -12.89 -11.57 -13.71
CA LYS A 112 -11.81 -11.38 -14.69
C LYS A 112 -10.52 -10.92 -14.02
N VAL A 113 -10.61 -9.98 -13.06
CA VAL A 113 -9.46 -9.50 -12.28
C VAL A 113 -8.84 -10.64 -11.47
N ILE A 114 -9.65 -11.46 -10.80
CA ILE A 114 -9.17 -12.64 -10.06
C ILE A 114 -8.38 -13.56 -10.99
N ASN A 115 -8.95 -13.95 -12.12
CA ASN A 115 -8.32 -14.88 -13.06
C ASN A 115 -6.97 -14.36 -13.57
N VAL A 116 -6.93 -13.08 -13.96
CA VAL A 116 -5.71 -12.43 -14.47
C VAL A 116 -4.61 -12.34 -13.40
N LEU A 117 -4.99 -12.07 -12.14
CA LEU A 117 -4.04 -12.03 -11.02
C LEU A 117 -3.49 -13.42 -10.69
N LEU A 118 -4.34 -14.45 -10.67
CA LEU A 118 -3.93 -15.83 -10.45
C LEU A 118 -2.99 -16.33 -11.55
N GLU A 119 -3.29 -16.02 -12.82
CA GLU A 119 -2.40 -16.33 -13.96
C GLU A 119 -1.02 -15.69 -13.77
N ARG A 120 -0.98 -14.41 -13.39
CA ARG A 120 0.28 -13.70 -13.14
C ARG A 120 1.05 -14.30 -11.96
N ALA A 121 0.38 -14.61 -10.85
CA ALA A 121 1.01 -15.19 -9.67
C ALA A 121 1.70 -16.51 -10.01
N LYS A 122 1.01 -17.39 -10.74
CA LYS A 122 1.58 -18.65 -11.24
C LYS A 122 2.82 -18.44 -12.10
N LEU A 123 2.81 -17.45 -13.01
CA LEU A 123 3.98 -17.11 -13.83
C LEU A 123 5.14 -16.57 -13.00
N MET A 124 4.89 -15.92 -11.86
CA MET A 124 5.93 -15.41 -10.96
C MET A 124 6.54 -16.52 -10.10
N GLU A 125 5.74 -17.44 -9.56
CA GLU A 125 6.22 -18.62 -8.84
C GLU A 125 7.14 -19.48 -9.72
N LEU A 126 6.74 -19.70 -10.98
CA LEU A 126 7.55 -20.42 -11.96
C LEU A 126 8.88 -19.73 -12.27
N LYS A 127 8.99 -18.41 -12.10
CA LYS A 127 10.26 -17.68 -12.25
C LYS A 127 11.15 -17.83 -11.02
N HIS A 128 10.57 -17.80 -9.82
CA HIS A 128 11.32 -17.96 -8.58
C HIS A 128 11.92 -19.37 -8.47
N LEU A 129 11.19 -20.40 -8.91
CA LEU A 129 11.68 -21.79 -8.97
C LEU A 129 12.82 -22.03 -9.98
N ARG A 130 13.10 -21.08 -10.88
CA ARG A 130 14.15 -21.19 -11.91
C ARG A 130 15.45 -20.49 -11.53
N GLN A 131 15.52 -19.84 -10.37
CA GLN A 131 16.72 -19.17 -9.87
C GLN A 131 17.14 -19.86 -8.56
N PRO A 132 18.41 -20.30 -8.41
CA PRO A 132 18.86 -20.86 -7.15
C PRO A 132 18.74 -19.78 -6.07
N SER A 133 18.22 -20.17 -4.91
CA SER A 133 18.23 -19.32 -3.71
C SER A 133 19.68 -18.99 -3.36
N VAL A 134 20.07 -17.72 -3.46
CA VAL A 134 21.36 -17.21 -2.99
C VAL A 134 21.22 -16.77 -1.55
#